data_AF-A0A0F5K5U7-F1
#
_entry.id   AF-A0A0F5K5U7-F1
#
_cell.length_a   1.000
_cell.length_b   1.000
_cell.length_c   1.000
_cell.angle_alpha   90.00
_cell.angle_beta   90.00
_cell.angle_gamma   90.00
#
_symmetry.space_group_name_H-M   'P 1'
#
loop_
_entity.id
_entity.type
_entity.pdbx_description
1 polymer ?
#
loop_
_entity_poly.entity_id
_entity_poly.type
_entity_poly.pdbx_seq_one_letter_code
_entity_poly.pdbx_strand_id
1 'polypeptide(L)'
;MNMVRGSIRRRLITLLLGSVGVAWLMIFLWSFYSAKHEMMRWDETRIIQLAPLLIKLDVRDLNRLSVTGIDARNEIPQNGWHVRHDSDVRKRFVQFRVSDEDGNIVSISEHFPSNYIAEHPEQSISYVTFAGATWLSHVAYDASSKRILTLLEPLNQRSDLVTGVAARIARPALVGLPLAMVLVWFVIGIGLKPLNTLTAAVSERDSRNLSPIRLPSISSELVPVVSSINDLLERLRLSLSKERTFTADAAHELRTPLTAIKVQAQVALTSSDLYQQQTALRRVILGVDRSAHLIQQLLLLARIDHRANTEAAVFLLQDVAIEAIGYRREQAKEKSISLQVTGDAQVSLHGDPILFRVLIDNLLDNSIKYGTSGGFVHVSFERARGVIKFILCDDGNGVSEEELERLTDRFFRSTSAAAPGSGLGLAIVKRIAEYYDASLSISHGENKKGLSVTVTIPQVG
;
A
#
# COMPACT_ATOMS: atom_id res chain seq x y z
N MET A 1 -1.52 8.64 -22.09
CA MET A 1 -1.15 7.28 -22.56
C MET A 1 -0.40 6.59 -21.42
N ASN A 2 -1.12 5.85 -20.56
CA ASN A 2 -0.52 5.23 -19.38
C ASN A 2 0.35 4.05 -19.82
N MET A 3 1.67 4.21 -19.76
CA MET A 3 2.61 3.10 -19.88
C MET A 3 2.32 2.12 -18.76
N VAL A 4 1.65 1.02 -19.09
CA VAL A 4 1.50 -0.13 -18.20
C VAL A 4 2.91 -0.62 -17.89
N ARG A 5 3.44 -0.20 -16.74
CA ARG A 5 4.70 -0.73 -16.20
C ARG A 5 4.56 -2.25 -16.18
N GLY A 6 5.49 -2.94 -16.85
CA GLY A 6 5.43 -4.39 -17.03
C GLY A 6 5.22 -5.13 -15.69
N SER A 7 4.57 -6.30 -15.75
CA SER A 7 4.23 -7.16 -14.61
C SER A 7 5.33 -7.14 -13.53
N ILE A 8 4.94 -6.87 -12.27
CA ILE A 8 5.84 -6.90 -11.10
C ILE A 8 6.63 -8.20 -11.06
N ARG A 9 5.97 -9.32 -11.42
CA ARG A 9 6.60 -10.63 -11.58
C ARG A 9 7.76 -10.58 -12.58
N ARG A 10 7.54 -10.05 -13.78
CA ARG A 10 8.57 -9.96 -14.82
C ARG A 10 9.72 -9.06 -14.36
N ARG A 11 9.42 -7.93 -13.72
CA ARG A 11 10.45 -7.00 -13.22
C ARG A 11 11.30 -7.62 -12.11
N LEU A 12 10.69 -8.28 -11.12
CA LEU A 12 11.40 -8.97 -10.04
C LEU A 12 12.28 -10.09 -10.59
N ILE A 13 11.75 -10.92 -11.49
CA ILE A 13 12.50 -11.99 -12.15
C ILE A 13 13.69 -11.41 -12.92
N THR A 14 13.49 -10.36 -13.72
CA THR A 14 14.60 -9.76 -14.49
C THR A 14 15.68 -9.15 -13.59
N LEU A 15 15.29 -8.49 -12.49
CA LEU A 15 16.25 -7.88 -11.56
C LEU A 15 17.03 -8.95 -10.79
N LEU A 16 16.37 -9.98 -10.28
CA LEU A 16 17.01 -11.06 -9.53
C LEU A 16 17.89 -11.94 -10.42
N LEU A 17 17.41 -12.32 -11.61
CA LEU A 17 18.24 -13.08 -12.55
C LEU A 17 19.44 -12.26 -13.02
N GLY A 18 19.24 -10.96 -13.26
CA GLY A 18 20.31 -10.03 -13.61
C GLY A 18 21.35 -9.90 -12.50
N SER A 19 20.92 -9.69 -11.25
CA SER A 19 21.84 -9.53 -10.12
C SER A 19 22.61 -10.81 -9.80
N VAL A 20 21.92 -11.97 -9.83
CA VAL A 20 22.57 -13.28 -9.69
C VAL A 20 23.59 -13.49 -10.81
N GLY A 21 23.23 -13.17 -12.06
CA GLY A 21 24.16 -13.27 -13.19
C GLY A 21 25.41 -12.39 -13.03
N VAL A 22 25.25 -11.13 -12.59
CA VAL A 22 26.37 -10.21 -12.34
C VAL A 22 27.26 -10.70 -11.21
N ALA A 23 26.67 -11.15 -10.09
CA ALA A 23 27.42 -11.69 -8.96
C ALA A 23 28.25 -12.92 -9.36
N TRP A 24 27.64 -13.82 -10.14
CA TRP A 24 28.34 -14.99 -10.68
C TRP A 24 29.49 -14.61 -11.61
N LEU A 25 29.30 -13.63 -12.48
CA LEU A 25 30.36 -13.14 -13.36
C LEU A 25 31.53 -12.55 -12.55
N MET A 26 31.24 -11.78 -11.51
CA MET A 26 32.27 -11.23 -10.61
C MET A 26 33.06 -12.31 -9.89
N ILE A 27 32.38 -13.32 -9.33
CA ILE A 27 33.03 -14.47 -8.67
C ILE A 27 33.94 -15.21 -9.65
N PHE A 28 33.45 -15.43 -10.89
CA PHE A 28 34.21 -16.10 -11.93
C PHE A 28 35.48 -15.31 -12.32
N LEU A 29 35.34 -14.01 -12.59
CA LEU A 29 36.47 -13.14 -12.94
C LEU A 29 37.49 -13.03 -11.81
N TRP A 30 37.02 -12.89 -10.57
CA TRP A 30 37.89 -12.85 -9.40
C TRP A 30 38.66 -14.17 -9.24
N SER A 31 37.96 -15.30 -9.29
CA SER A 31 38.59 -16.62 -9.15
C SER A 31 39.62 -16.89 -10.26
N PHE A 32 39.31 -16.49 -11.49
CA PHE A 32 40.25 -16.57 -12.62
C PHE A 32 41.50 -15.71 -12.39
N TYR A 33 41.33 -14.47 -11.93
CA TYR A 33 42.44 -13.56 -11.61
C TYR A 33 43.30 -14.09 -10.46
N SER A 34 42.67 -14.57 -9.38
CA SER A 34 43.34 -15.16 -8.22
C SER A 34 44.14 -16.41 -8.61
N ALA A 35 43.58 -17.30 -9.43
CA ALA A 35 44.30 -18.49 -9.92
C ALA A 35 45.54 -18.12 -10.73
N LYS A 36 45.45 -17.09 -11.58
CA LYS A 36 46.58 -16.60 -12.38
C LYS A 36 47.70 -16.03 -11.49
N HIS A 37 47.34 -15.27 -10.45
CA HIS A 37 48.31 -14.70 -9.51
C HIS A 37 48.96 -15.75 -8.62
N GLU A 38 48.20 -16.73 -8.15
CA GLU A 38 48.74 -17.83 -7.35
C GLU A 38 49.83 -18.60 -8.11
N MET A 39 49.62 -18.85 -9.41
CA MET A 39 50.60 -19.55 -10.24
C MET A 39 51.96 -18.82 -10.29
N MET A 40 51.97 -17.50 -10.44
CA MET A 40 53.24 -16.75 -10.52
C MET A 40 54.05 -16.88 -9.22
N ARG A 41 53.37 -16.87 -8.06
CA ARG A 41 54.02 -17.06 -6.76
C ARG A 41 54.63 -18.46 -6.60
N TRP A 42 54.02 -19.47 -7.20
CA TRP A 42 54.57 -20.84 -7.19
C TRP A 42 55.87 -20.93 -7.99
N ASP A 43 55.94 -20.31 -9.17
CA ASP A 43 57.16 -20.26 -9.98
C ASP A 43 58.30 -19.53 -9.25
N GLU A 44 58.01 -18.39 -8.62
CA GLU A 44 58.97 -17.66 -7.76
C GLU A 44 59.46 -18.51 -6.57
N THR A 45 58.55 -19.19 -5.88
CA THR A 45 58.94 -20.00 -4.71
C THR A 45 59.84 -21.18 -5.10
N ARG A 46 59.57 -21.80 -6.25
CA ARG A 46 60.35 -22.95 -6.76
C ARG A 46 61.80 -22.56 -7.05
N ILE A 47 62.04 -21.48 -7.79
CA ILE A 47 63.40 -21.06 -8.17
C ILE A 47 64.25 -20.70 -6.94
N ILE A 48 63.63 -20.07 -5.92
CA ILE A 48 64.27 -19.74 -4.65
C ILE A 48 64.69 -21.01 -3.90
N GLN A 49 63.86 -22.06 -3.90
CA GLN A 49 64.17 -23.33 -3.23
C GLN A 49 65.24 -24.15 -3.94
N LEU A 50 65.31 -24.07 -5.28
CA LEU A 50 66.31 -24.79 -6.08
C LEU A 50 67.72 -24.20 -5.94
N ALA A 51 67.84 -22.88 -5.80
CA ALA A 51 69.12 -22.18 -5.73
C ALA A 51 70.09 -22.70 -4.65
N PRO A 52 69.69 -22.82 -3.36
CA PRO A 52 70.59 -23.32 -2.32
C PRO A 52 70.97 -24.80 -2.49
N LEU A 53 70.18 -25.59 -3.23
CA LEU A 53 70.52 -26.98 -3.54
C LEU A 53 71.62 -27.05 -4.61
N LEU A 54 71.49 -26.24 -5.66
CA LEU A 54 72.42 -26.27 -6.79
C LEU A 54 73.78 -25.65 -6.46
N ILE A 55 73.80 -24.56 -5.69
CA ILE A 55 75.06 -23.87 -5.35
C ILE A 55 76.02 -24.74 -4.51
N LYS A 56 75.45 -25.68 -3.74
CA LYS A 56 76.19 -26.62 -2.86
C LYS A 56 76.69 -27.87 -3.56
N LEU A 57 76.35 -28.09 -4.83
CA LEU A 57 76.80 -29.27 -5.57
C LEU A 57 78.29 -29.17 -5.93
N ASP A 58 78.94 -30.34 -6.01
CA ASP A 58 80.31 -30.43 -6.51
C ASP A 58 80.39 -30.19 -8.02
N VAL A 59 81.56 -29.76 -8.48
CA VAL A 59 81.81 -29.38 -9.89
C VAL A 59 81.49 -30.54 -10.86
N ARG A 60 81.71 -31.79 -10.43
CA ARG A 60 81.38 -32.98 -11.24
C ARG A 60 79.88 -33.14 -11.47
N ASP A 61 79.07 -32.89 -10.44
CA ASP A 61 77.62 -33.02 -10.52
C ASP A 61 77.02 -31.82 -11.24
N LEU A 62 77.56 -30.61 -11.03
CA LEU A 62 77.22 -29.43 -11.82
C LEU A 62 77.48 -29.65 -13.33
N ASN A 63 78.62 -30.24 -13.69
CA ASN A 63 78.92 -30.54 -15.10
C ASN A 63 78.08 -31.68 -15.68
N ARG A 64 77.52 -32.56 -14.86
CA ARG A 64 76.51 -33.53 -15.32
C ARG A 64 75.16 -32.86 -15.55
N LEU A 65 74.76 -31.97 -14.65
CA LEU A 65 73.52 -31.20 -14.74
C LEU A 65 73.53 -30.18 -15.88
N SER A 66 74.70 -29.64 -16.24
CA SER A 66 74.81 -28.69 -17.35
C SER A 66 74.46 -29.31 -18.72
N VAL A 67 74.66 -30.62 -18.86
CA VAL A 67 74.35 -31.41 -20.07
C VAL A 67 72.99 -32.09 -19.99
N THR A 68 72.63 -32.64 -18.82
CA THR A 68 71.35 -33.35 -18.65
C THR A 68 70.16 -32.40 -18.53
N GLY A 69 70.39 -31.17 -18.07
CA GLY A 69 69.38 -30.15 -17.84
C GLY A 69 68.54 -30.43 -16.59
N ILE A 70 68.02 -29.36 -15.98
CA ILE A 70 67.11 -29.44 -14.84
C ILE A 70 65.70 -29.18 -15.36
N ASP A 71 64.83 -30.18 -15.31
CA ASP A 71 63.46 -30.05 -15.80
C ASP A 71 62.61 -29.19 -14.84
N ALA A 72 62.04 -28.13 -15.39
CA ALA A 72 61.23 -27.10 -14.75
C ALA A 72 59.71 -27.42 -14.78
N ARG A 73 59.31 -28.60 -15.25
CA ARG A 73 57.90 -29.00 -15.26
C ARG A 73 57.38 -29.16 -13.82
N ASN A 74 56.18 -28.62 -13.58
CA ASN A 74 55.48 -28.83 -12.31
C ASN A 74 54.85 -30.23 -12.33
N GLU A 75 55.50 -31.23 -11.74
CA GLU A 75 54.83 -32.50 -11.47
C GLU A 75 53.80 -32.30 -10.36
N ILE A 76 52.55 -32.01 -10.73
CA ILE A 76 51.43 -32.13 -9.80
C ILE A 76 51.42 -33.61 -9.34
N PRO A 77 51.40 -33.90 -8.02
CA PRO A 77 51.42 -35.27 -7.53
C PRO A 77 50.32 -36.11 -8.19
N GLN A 78 50.68 -37.26 -8.78
CA GLN A 78 49.77 -38.15 -9.53
C GLN A 78 48.58 -38.69 -8.72
N ASN A 79 48.51 -38.43 -7.40
CA ASN A 79 47.47 -38.96 -6.52
C ASN A 79 46.14 -38.17 -6.52
N GLY A 80 45.96 -37.20 -7.42
CA GLY A 80 44.69 -36.49 -7.60
C GLY A 80 44.13 -36.67 -9.01
N TRP A 81 43.07 -37.48 -9.14
CA TRP A 81 42.14 -37.60 -10.28
C TRP A 81 42.61 -37.02 -11.64
N HIS A 82 43.06 -37.92 -12.52
CA HIS A 82 43.49 -37.73 -13.92
C HIS A 82 43.20 -36.37 -14.58
N VAL A 83 44.23 -35.53 -14.70
CA VAL A 83 44.28 -34.49 -15.74
C VAL A 83 44.66 -35.19 -17.05
N ARG A 84 43.66 -35.56 -17.85
CA ARG A 84 43.84 -36.37 -19.08
C ARG A 84 44.41 -35.57 -20.27
N HIS A 85 44.56 -34.25 -20.12
CA HIS A 85 45.12 -33.33 -21.10
C HIS A 85 45.93 -32.26 -20.37
N ASP A 86 47.08 -32.63 -19.81
CA ASP A 86 48.10 -31.65 -19.46
C ASP A 86 49.04 -31.54 -20.68
N SER A 87 49.12 -30.35 -21.26
CA SER A 87 49.97 -30.06 -22.43
C SER A 87 51.33 -29.46 -22.04
N ASP A 88 51.67 -29.41 -20.72
CA ASP A 88 53.03 -29.13 -20.21
C ASP A 88 53.99 -30.32 -20.49
N VAL A 89 53.82 -30.96 -21.64
CA VAL A 89 54.61 -32.08 -22.16
C VAL A 89 55.97 -31.61 -22.68
N ARG A 90 56.09 -30.33 -23.04
CA ARG A 90 57.37 -29.77 -23.51
C ARG A 90 58.29 -29.56 -22.31
N LYS A 91 59.40 -30.31 -22.27
CA LYS A 91 60.46 -30.13 -21.29
C LYS A 91 60.89 -28.65 -21.29
N ARG A 92 60.85 -28.04 -20.13
CA ARG A 92 61.35 -26.69 -19.87
C ARG A 92 62.59 -26.89 -19.01
N PHE A 93 63.72 -26.33 -19.39
CA PHE A 93 64.96 -26.57 -18.65
C PHE A 93 65.39 -25.30 -17.94
N VAL A 94 65.59 -25.39 -16.62
CA VAL A 94 66.25 -24.35 -15.84
C VAL A 94 67.70 -24.25 -16.33
N GLN A 95 68.11 -23.06 -16.70
CA GLN A 95 69.48 -22.75 -17.06
C GLN A 95 70.19 -22.18 -15.85
N PHE A 96 71.43 -22.62 -15.61
CA PHE A 96 72.23 -22.12 -14.51
C PHE A 96 73.65 -21.75 -14.96
N ARG A 97 74.23 -20.77 -14.28
CA ARG A 97 75.64 -20.39 -14.35
C ARG A 97 76.16 -20.30 -12.93
N VAL A 98 77.24 -21.03 -12.64
CA VAL A 98 77.98 -20.95 -11.39
C VAL A 98 79.33 -20.31 -11.69
N SER A 99 79.64 -19.22 -11.00
CA SER A 99 80.93 -18.55 -11.06
C SER A 99 81.58 -18.47 -9.67
N ASP A 100 82.90 -18.35 -9.65
CA ASP A 100 83.67 -18.03 -8.45
C ASP A 100 83.56 -16.53 -8.10
N GLU A 101 84.09 -16.12 -6.95
CA GLU A 101 84.11 -14.73 -6.45
C GLU A 101 84.82 -13.78 -7.44
N ASP A 102 85.81 -14.29 -8.17
CA ASP A 102 86.55 -13.56 -9.21
C ASP A 102 85.83 -13.50 -10.58
N GLY A 103 84.61 -14.05 -10.68
CA GLY A 103 83.82 -14.08 -11.92
C GLY A 103 84.21 -15.19 -12.91
N ASN A 104 85.14 -16.08 -12.54
CA ASN A 104 85.51 -17.24 -13.35
C ASN A 104 84.38 -18.27 -13.37
N ILE A 105 84.01 -18.76 -14.56
CA ILE A 105 82.92 -19.72 -14.73
C ILE A 105 83.37 -21.09 -14.23
N VAL A 106 82.70 -21.59 -13.18
CA VAL A 106 82.91 -22.94 -12.63
C VAL A 106 82.11 -23.97 -13.43
N SER A 107 80.86 -23.65 -13.75
CA SER A 107 79.99 -24.47 -14.60
C SER A 107 78.89 -23.62 -15.21
N ILE A 108 78.49 -23.94 -16.44
CA ILE A 108 77.43 -23.24 -17.15
C ILE A 108 76.59 -24.24 -17.93
N SER A 109 75.28 -24.09 -17.89
CA SER A 109 74.35 -24.90 -18.68
C SER A 109 74.56 -24.68 -20.17
N GLU A 110 74.40 -25.73 -20.97
CA GLU A 110 74.66 -25.71 -22.42
C GLU A 110 73.87 -24.63 -23.17
N HIS A 111 72.65 -24.32 -22.71
CA HIS A 111 71.75 -23.37 -23.34
C HIS A 111 71.63 -22.04 -22.56
N PHE A 112 72.61 -21.72 -21.71
CA PHE A 112 72.61 -20.46 -20.96
C PHE A 112 72.83 -19.27 -21.91
N PRO A 113 72.01 -18.20 -21.85
CA PRO A 113 72.16 -17.04 -22.72
C PRO A 113 73.53 -16.36 -22.52
N SER A 114 74.39 -16.38 -23.56
CA SER A 114 75.76 -15.84 -23.48
C SER A 114 75.81 -14.36 -23.11
N ASN A 115 74.79 -13.60 -23.52
CA ASN A 115 74.74 -12.14 -23.36
C ASN A 115 74.04 -11.70 -22.06
N TYR A 116 73.60 -12.65 -21.22
CA TYR A 116 72.97 -12.33 -19.95
C TYR A 116 74.02 -12.08 -18.87
N ILE A 117 73.94 -10.90 -18.25
CA ILE A 117 74.69 -10.49 -17.07
C ILE A 117 73.67 -10.11 -16.02
N ALA A 118 73.82 -10.63 -14.80
CA ALA A 118 72.95 -10.26 -13.70
C ALA A 118 73.18 -8.79 -13.33
N GLU A 119 72.14 -7.96 -13.42
CA GLU A 119 72.21 -6.53 -13.07
C GLU A 119 72.33 -6.29 -11.56
N HIS A 120 71.93 -7.26 -10.73
CA HIS A 120 71.90 -7.15 -9.26
C HIS A 120 72.56 -8.39 -8.60
N PRO A 121 73.68 -8.22 -7.87
CA PRO A 121 74.40 -9.34 -7.25
C PRO A 121 73.79 -9.89 -5.96
N GLU A 122 72.84 -9.18 -5.34
CA GLU A 122 72.26 -9.59 -4.05
C GLU A 122 70.88 -10.22 -4.23
N GLN A 123 70.78 -11.55 -4.03
CA GLN A 123 69.57 -12.34 -3.73
C GLN A 123 68.23 -11.79 -4.26
N SER A 124 68.20 -11.39 -5.53
CA SER A 124 67.05 -10.73 -6.14
C SER A 124 66.39 -11.64 -7.17
N ILE A 125 65.07 -11.50 -7.27
CA ILE A 125 64.27 -12.13 -8.32
C ILE A 125 63.95 -11.03 -9.32
N SER A 126 64.26 -11.28 -10.59
CA SER A 126 63.96 -10.33 -11.67
C SER A 126 63.38 -11.04 -12.87
N TYR A 127 62.49 -10.34 -13.58
CA TYR A 127 61.91 -10.82 -14.83
C TYR A 127 62.71 -10.23 -15.99
N VAL A 128 63.33 -11.10 -16.79
CA VAL A 128 64.21 -10.70 -17.88
C VAL A 128 63.67 -11.26 -19.18
N THR A 129 63.61 -10.45 -20.23
CA THR A 129 63.14 -10.90 -21.54
C THR A 129 64.32 -11.05 -22.50
N PHE A 130 64.53 -12.25 -23.03
CA PHE A 130 65.56 -12.53 -24.01
C PHE A 130 65.05 -13.51 -25.07
N ALA A 131 65.47 -13.32 -26.32
CA ALA A 131 65.07 -14.14 -27.48
C ALA A 131 63.54 -14.34 -27.62
N GLY A 132 62.74 -13.33 -27.26
CA GLY A 132 61.27 -13.35 -27.38
C GLY A 132 60.54 -14.14 -26.30
N ALA A 133 61.24 -14.62 -25.25
CA ALA A 133 60.66 -15.27 -24.09
C ALA A 133 61.00 -14.50 -22.80
N THR A 134 60.08 -14.48 -21.84
CA THR A 134 60.33 -13.94 -20.50
C THR A 134 60.85 -15.06 -19.60
N TRP A 135 61.93 -14.77 -18.89
CA TRP A 135 62.62 -15.65 -17.96
C TRP A 135 62.53 -15.06 -16.57
N LEU A 136 62.35 -15.93 -15.59
CA LEU A 136 62.51 -15.64 -14.18
C LEU A 136 63.98 -15.86 -13.83
N SER A 137 64.68 -14.80 -13.44
CA SER A 137 66.08 -14.85 -13.03
C SER A 137 66.19 -14.76 -11.51
N HIS A 138 67.03 -15.60 -10.93
CA HIS A 138 67.35 -15.55 -9.51
C HIS A 138 68.85 -15.73 -9.30
N VAL A 139 69.46 -14.81 -8.56
CA VAL A 139 70.89 -14.83 -8.24
C VAL A 139 71.07 -15.17 -6.76
N ALA A 140 71.84 -16.20 -6.46
CA ALA A 140 72.16 -16.63 -5.10
C ALA A 140 73.67 -16.62 -4.87
N TYR A 141 74.08 -16.18 -3.69
CA TYR A 141 75.48 -16.19 -3.24
C TYR A 141 75.63 -17.13 -2.05
N ASP A 142 76.65 -17.98 -2.09
CA ASP A 142 77.02 -18.85 -0.97
C ASP A 142 78.39 -18.45 -0.41
N ALA A 143 78.38 -17.90 0.80
CA ALA A 143 79.58 -17.44 1.49
C ALA A 143 80.57 -18.57 1.86
N SER A 144 80.09 -19.83 1.94
CA SER A 144 80.93 -20.96 2.35
C SER A 144 81.79 -21.50 1.19
N SER A 145 81.21 -21.59 0.00
CA SER A 145 81.91 -22.01 -1.22
C SER A 145 82.46 -20.83 -2.04
N LYS A 146 82.14 -19.58 -1.66
CA LYS A 146 82.47 -18.33 -2.38
C LYS A 146 81.96 -18.31 -3.83
N ARG A 147 80.85 -18.99 -4.10
CA ARG A 147 80.26 -19.11 -5.43
C ARG A 147 79.05 -18.19 -5.59
N ILE A 148 78.83 -17.74 -6.82
CA ILE A 148 77.63 -17.06 -7.26
C ILE A 148 76.89 -17.98 -8.23
N LEU A 149 75.62 -18.26 -7.96
CA LEU A 149 74.72 -19.01 -8.81
C LEU A 149 73.70 -18.07 -9.44
N THR A 150 73.62 -18.08 -10.76
CA THR A 150 72.55 -17.41 -11.51
C THR A 150 71.66 -18.47 -12.15
N LEU A 151 70.38 -18.48 -11.75
CA LEU A 151 69.34 -19.34 -12.32
C LEU A 151 68.46 -18.54 -13.27
N LEU A 152 68.11 -19.15 -14.41
CA LEU A 152 67.10 -18.66 -15.32
C LEU A 152 66.10 -19.76 -15.62
N GLU A 153 64.83 -19.47 -15.36
CA GLU A 153 63.72 -20.37 -15.64
C GLU A 153 62.75 -19.71 -16.62
N PRO A 154 62.35 -20.37 -17.72
CA PRO A 154 61.43 -19.76 -18.67
C PRO A 154 60.03 -19.66 -18.05
N LEU A 155 59.46 -18.44 -18.03
CA LEU A 155 58.14 -18.20 -17.46
C LEU A 155 57.09 -18.97 -18.26
N ASN A 156 56.17 -19.64 -17.57
CA ASN A 156 55.10 -20.39 -18.24
C ASN A 156 54.04 -19.44 -18.82
N GLN A 157 54.30 -18.91 -20.03
CA GLN A 157 53.36 -18.03 -20.73
C GLN A 157 52.24 -18.80 -21.46
N ARG A 158 52.43 -20.10 -21.73
CA ARG A 158 51.48 -20.97 -22.43
C ARG A 158 50.95 -22.04 -21.51
N SER A 159 50.21 -21.61 -20.50
CA SER A 159 49.69 -22.52 -19.50
C SER A 159 48.24 -22.91 -19.81
N ASP A 160 48.05 -24.13 -20.32
CA ASP A 160 46.75 -24.82 -20.28
C ASP A 160 46.33 -25.16 -18.83
N LEU A 161 47.15 -24.86 -17.81
CA LEU A 161 46.72 -24.92 -16.42
C LEU A 161 45.76 -23.76 -16.11
N VAL A 162 45.88 -22.61 -16.79
CA VAL A 162 44.88 -21.52 -16.69
C VAL A 162 43.55 -21.96 -17.29
N THR A 163 43.55 -22.65 -18.44
CA THR A 163 42.32 -23.22 -19.04
C THR A 163 41.80 -24.40 -18.23
N GLY A 164 42.67 -25.22 -17.63
CA GLY A 164 42.32 -26.35 -16.78
C GLY A 164 41.69 -25.94 -15.44
N VAL A 165 42.26 -24.95 -14.76
CA VAL A 165 41.70 -24.35 -13.52
C VAL A 165 40.42 -23.58 -13.85
N ALA A 166 40.41 -22.78 -14.92
CA ALA A 166 39.20 -22.10 -15.38
C ALA A 166 38.09 -23.10 -15.72
N ALA A 167 38.39 -24.23 -16.35
CA ALA A 167 37.41 -25.28 -16.66
C ALA A 167 36.91 -26.03 -15.41
N ARG A 168 37.70 -26.12 -14.33
CA ARG A 168 37.26 -26.67 -13.04
C ARG A 168 36.29 -25.74 -12.31
N ILE A 169 36.47 -24.43 -12.44
CA ILE A 169 35.57 -23.42 -11.86
C ILE A 169 34.32 -23.22 -12.74
N ALA A 170 34.48 -23.20 -14.06
CA ALA A 170 33.40 -22.96 -15.02
C ALA A 170 32.36 -24.08 -15.05
N ARG A 171 32.77 -25.35 -14.91
CA ARG A 171 31.86 -26.51 -14.97
C ARG A 171 30.74 -26.48 -13.92
N PRO A 172 31.03 -26.38 -12.60
CA PRO A 172 29.97 -26.27 -11.60
C PRO A 172 29.17 -24.97 -11.76
N ALA A 173 29.78 -23.87 -12.24
CA ALA A 173 29.08 -22.62 -12.53
C ALA A 173 28.04 -22.79 -13.65
N LEU A 174 28.39 -23.52 -14.72
CA LEU A 174 27.54 -23.72 -15.89
C LEU A 174 26.30 -24.57 -15.60
N VAL A 175 26.34 -25.41 -14.56
CA VAL A 175 25.18 -26.19 -14.10
C VAL A 175 24.44 -25.47 -12.96
N GLY A 176 25.18 -24.88 -12.01
CA GLY A 176 24.61 -24.23 -10.83
C GLY A 176 23.81 -22.98 -11.16
N LEU A 177 24.26 -22.19 -12.15
CA LEU A 177 23.59 -20.95 -12.52
C LEU A 177 22.20 -21.20 -13.15
N PRO A 178 22.04 -22.04 -14.19
CA PRO A 178 20.71 -22.38 -14.70
C PRO A 178 19.79 -22.96 -13.64
N LEU A 179 20.30 -23.82 -12.76
CA LEU A 179 19.53 -24.41 -11.67
C LEU A 179 19.03 -23.33 -10.70
N ALA A 180 19.89 -22.41 -10.29
CA ALA A 180 19.50 -21.28 -9.45
C ALA A 180 18.47 -20.37 -10.14
N MET A 181 18.61 -20.12 -11.44
CA MET A 181 17.64 -19.34 -12.22
C MET A 181 16.25 -19.99 -12.24
N VAL A 182 16.18 -21.31 -12.45
CA VAL A 182 14.92 -22.07 -12.42
C VAL A 182 14.29 -22.03 -11.02
N LEU A 183 15.10 -22.18 -9.97
CA LEU A 183 14.64 -22.14 -8.58
C LEU A 183 14.06 -20.76 -8.23
N VAL A 184 14.77 -19.68 -8.57
CA VAL A 184 14.29 -18.30 -8.38
C VAL A 184 12.97 -18.07 -9.13
N TRP A 185 12.88 -18.52 -10.38
CA TRP A 185 11.65 -18.40 -11.16
C TRP A 185 10.46 -19.13 -10.52
N PHE A 186 10.70 -20.32 -9.98
CA PHE A 186 9.68 -21.13 -9.30
C PHE A 186 9.22 -20.49 -7.98
N VAL A 187 10.16 -20.06 -7.13
CA VAL A 187 9.87 -19.41 -5.83
C VAL A 187 9.07 -18.12 -6.01
N ILE A 188 9.45 -17.26 -6.97
CA ILE A 188 8.71 -16.02 -7.26
C ILE A 188 7.31 -16.34 -7.79
N GLY A 189 7.17 -17.38 -8.62
CA GLY A 189 5.87 -17.82 -9.16
C GLY A 189 4.89 -18.22 -8.06
N ILE A 190 5.37 -18.95 -7.06
CA ILE A 190 4.57 -19.35 -5.89
C ILE A 190 4.26 -18.13 -5.00
N GLY A 191 5.27 -17.32 -4.69
CA GLY A 191 5.12 -16.17 -3.78
C GLY A 191 4.14 -15.10 -4.29
N LEU A 192 3.97 -14.95 -5.60
CA LEU A 192 3.05 -13.98 -6.20
C LEU A 192 1.65 -14.54 -6.52
N LYS A 193 1.42 -15.85 -6.32
CA LYS A 193 0.10 -16.47 -6.55
C LYS A 193 -1.02 -15.83 -5.71
N PRO A 194 -0.83 -15.52 -4.40
CA PRO A 194 -1.87 -14.88 -3.59
C PRO A 194 -2.34 -13.52 -4.11
N LEU A 195 -1.45 -12.77 -4.76
CA LEU A 195 -1.78 -11.46 -5.33
C LEU A 195 -2.76 -11.60 -6.51
N ASN A 196 -2.53 -12.58 -7.39
CA ASN A 196 -3.42 -12.85 -8.51
C ASN A 196 -4.80 -13.33 -8.05
N THR A 197 -4.85 -14.15 -6.99
CA THR A 197 -6.13 -14.56 -6.39
C THR A 197 -6.87 -13.39 -5.76
N LEU A 198 -6.15 -12.46 -5.12
CA LEU A 198 -6.75 -11.24 -4.58
C LEU A 198 -7.28 -10.35 -5.71
N THR A 199 -6.52 -10.14 -6.79
CA THR A 199 -6.99 -9.36 -7.95
C THR A 199 -8.26 -9.97 -8.55
N ALA A 200 -8.29 -11.29 -8.77
CA ALA A 200 -9.49 -11.97 -9.25
C ALA A 200 -10.68 -11.80 -8.30
N ALA A 201 -10.47 -12.00 -7.00
CA ALA A 201 -11.51 -11.85 -5.98
C ALA A 201 -12.06 -10.42 -5.90
N VAL A 202 -11.22 -9.40 -6.10
CA VAL A 202 -11.64 -7.99 -6.17
C VAL A 202 -12.38 -7.70 -7.48
N SER A 203 -11.92 -8.23 -8.62
CA SER A 203 -12.58 -8.03 -9.92
C SER A 203 -13.96 -8.69 -10.03
N GLU A 204 -14.26 -9.69 -9.20
CA GLU A 204 -15.60 -10.26 -9.06
C GLU A 204 -16.57 -9.40 -8.22
N ARG A 205 -16.10 -8.32 -7.60
CA ARG A 205 -16.94 -7.41 -6.81
C ARG A 205 -17.50 -6.30 -7.69
N ASP A 206 -18.81 -6.14 -7.62
CA ASP A 206 -19.56 -5.12 -8.35
C ASP A 206 -20.66 -4.52 -7.45
N SER A 207 -21.49 -3.62 -8.00
CA SER A 207 -22.61 -2.99 -7.26
C SER A 207 -23.70 -3.96 -6.79
N ARG A 208 -23.67 -5.22 -7.22
CA ARG A 208 -24.60 -6.29 -6.83
C ARG A 208 -23.94 -7.31 -5.89
N ASN A 209 -22.62 -7.49 -5.97
CA ASN A 209 -21.85 -8.40 -5.15
C ASN A 209 -20.78 -7.66 -4.34
N LEU A 210 -21.18 -7.20 -3.15
CA LEU A 210 -20.31 -6.56 -2.16
C LEU A 210 -19.96 -7.52 -1.02
N SER A 211 -19.92 -8.83 -1.30
CA SER A 211 -19.58 -9.83 -0.29
C SER A 211 -18.12 -9.68 0.16
N PRO A 212 -17.82 -9.91 1.45
CA PRO A 212 -16.46 -9.77 1.95
C PRO A 212 -15.52 -10.75 1.23
N ILE A 213 -14.30 -10.28 0.97
CA ILE A 213 -13.24 -11.09 0.38
C ILE A 213 -12.68 -12.00 1.48
N ARG A 214 -12.85 -13.31 1.30
CA ARG A 214 -12.29 -14.36 2.17
C ARG A 214 -11.28 -15.16 1.39
N LEU A 215 -10.01 -15.08 1.78
CA LEU A 215 -8.92 -15.85 1.18
C LEU A 215 -8.37 -16.82 2.25
N PRO A 216 -8.47 -18.15 2.04
CA PRO A 216 -8.06 -19.14 3.05
C PRO A 216 -6.55 -19.23 3.29
N SER A 217 -5.73 -18.66 2.40
CA SER A 217 -4.27 -18.67 2.52
C SER A 217 -3.72 -17.32 2.04
N ILE A 218 -3.74 -16.34 2.93
CA ILE A 218 -3.25 -14.99 2.66
C ILE A 218 -1.92 -14.77 3.39
N SER A 219 -0.99 -14.07 2.75
CA SER A 219 0.26 -13.68 3.39
C SER A 219 0.01 -12.54 4.37
N SER A 220 0.82 -12.47 5.44
CA SER A 220 0.69 -11.48 6.52
C SER A 220 0.66 -10.03 6.02
N GLU A 221 1.36 -9.75 4.93
CA GLU A 221 1.48 -8.42 4.31
C GLU A 221 0.20 -7.99 3.60
N LEU A 222 -0.65 -8.94 3.18
CA LEU A 222 -1.89 -8.65 2.47
C LEU A 222 -3.11 -8.58 3.40
N VAL A 223 -2.98 -9.03 4.66
CA VAL A 223 -4.07 -8.95 5.66
C VAL A 223 -4.58 -7.50 5.84
N PRO A 224 -3.73 -6.48 6.03
CA PRO A 224 -4.21 -5.10 6.19
C PRO A 224 -4.97 -4.62 4.96
N VAL A 225 -4.46 -4.90 3.76
CA VAL A 225 -5.07 -4.51 2.48
C VAL A 225 -6.47 -5.13 2.33
N VAL A 226 -6.60 -6.42 2.61
CA VAL A 226 -7.91 -7.10 2.54
C VAL A 226 -8.88 -6.55 3.59
N SER A 227 -8.41 -6.23 4.79
CA SER A 227 -9.27 -5.60 5.80
C SER A 227 -9.79 -4.24 5.32
N SER A 228 -8.93 -3.38 4.78
CA SER A 228 -9.33 -2.06 4.29
C SER A 228 -10.28 -2.15 3.10
N ILE A 229 -10.11 -3.13 2.21
CA ILE A 229 -11.05 -3.38 1.12
C ILE A 229 -12.39 -3.86 1.67
N ASN A 230 -12.40 -4.78 2.63
CA ASN A 230 -13.63 -5.27 3.25
C ASN A 230 -14.38 -4.15 3.98
N ASP A 231 -13.69 -3.28 4.73
CA ASP A 231 -14.28 -2.11 5.37
C ASP A 231 -14.91 -1.15 4.35
N LEU A 232 -14.22 -0.92 3.22
CA LEU A 232 -14.75 -0.09 2.14
C LEU A 232 -16.00 -0.72 1.51
N LEU A 233 -15.97 -2.03 1.23
CA LEU A 233 -17.11 -2.77 0.69
C LEU A 233 -18.30 -2.73 1.64
N GLU A 234 -18.07 -2.82 2.96
CA GLU A 234 -19.12 -2.71 3.97
C GLU A 234 -19.73 -1.32 4.02
N ARG A 235 -18.91 -0.26 4.05
CA ARG A 235 -19.40 1.13 3.97
C ARG A 235 -20.22 1.38 2.70
N LEU A 236 -19.74 0.86 1.57
CA LEU A 236 -20.45 0.95 0.29
C LEU A 236 -21.78 0.19 0.32
N ARG A 237 -21.81 -1.01 0.92
CA ARG A 237 -23.03 -1.81 1.10
C ARG A 237 -24.06 -1.07 1.93
N LEU A 238 -23.63 -0.49 3.05
CA LEU A 238 -24.50 0.31 3.92
C LEU A 238 -25.03 1.54 3.18
N SER A 239 -24.18 2.28 2.47
CA SER A 239 -24.60 3.46 1.68
C SER A 239 -25.63 3.10 0.60
N LEU A 240 -25.38 2.08 -0.22
CA LEU A 240 -26.31 1.64 -1.27
C LEU A 240 -27.61 1.07 -0.70
N SER A 241 -27.57 0.41 0.45
CA SER A 241 -28.80 -0.06 1.11
C SER A 241 -29.67 1.10 1.57
N LYS A 242 -29.07 2.16 2.15
CA LYS A 242 -29.77 3.37 2.57
C LYS A 242 -30.41 4.07 1.37
N GLU A 243 -29.68 4.20 0.27
CA GLU A 243 -30.19 4.78 -0.97
C GLU A 243 -31.37 4.00 -1.54
N ARG A 244 -31.26 2.66 -1.65
CA ARG A 244 -32.35 1.81 -2.16
C ARG A 244 -33.62 1.92 -1.31
N THR A 245 -33.48 1.84 0.02
CA THR A 245 -34.60 2.00 0.94
C THR A 245 -35.21 3.39 0.81
N PHE A 246 -34.39 4.45 0.74
CA PHE A 246 -34.86 5.81 0.51
C PHE A 246 -35.68 5.94 -0.78
N THR A 247 -35.20 5.41 -1.91
CA THR A 247 -35.91 5.49 -3.19
C THR A 247 -37.21 4.68 -3.15
N ALA A 248 -37.20 3.50 -2.55
CA ALA A 248 -38.39 2.66 -2.42
C ALA A 248 -39.47 3.34 -1.57
N ASP A 249 -39.10 3.90 -0.41
CA ASP A 249 -40.02 4.59 0.47
C ASP A 249 -40.58 5.86 -0.17
N ALA A 250 -39.72 6.66 -0.81
CA ALA A 250 -40.14 7.86 -1.54
C ALA A 250 -41.16 7.53 -2.65
N ALA A 251 -40.93 6.46 -3.40
CA ALA A 251 -41.85 6.02 -4.44
C ALA A 251 -43.21 5.56 -3.87
N HIS A 252 -43.20 4.85 -2.75
CA HIS A 252 -44.43 4.41 -2.09
C HIS A 252 -45.25 5.61 -1.59
N GLU A 253 -44.57 6.57 -0.96
CA GLU A 253 -45.19 7.70 -0.29
C GLU A 253 -45.67 8.78 -1.24
N LEU A 254 -45.10 8.86 -2.44
CA LEU A 254 -45.65 9.65 -3.54
C LEU A 254 -46.87 8.98 -4.19
N ARG A 255 -46.94 7.64 -4.23
CA ARG A 255 -48.05 6.92 -4.88
C ARG A 255 -49.38 7.12 -4.16
N THR A 256 -49.36 7.15 -2.83
CA THR A 256 -50.56 7.32 -2.00
C THR A 256 -51.32 8.63 -2.27
N PRO A 257 -50.70 9.83 -2.16
CA PRO A 257 -51.39 11.09 -2.44
C PRO A 257 -51.76 11.21 -3.92
N LEU A 258 -50.94 10.73 -4.85
CA LEU A 258 -51.28 10.73 -6.28
C LEU A 258 -52.53 9.88 -6.58
N THR A 259 -52.67 8.73 -5.92
CA THR A 259 -53.87 7.88 -6.03
C THR A 259 -55.09 8.59 -5.46
N ALA A 260 -54.96 9.24 -4.30
CA ALA A 260 -56.04 10.02 -3.70
C ALA A 260 -56.48 11.19 -4.59
N ILE A 261 -55.52 11.94 -5.15
CA ILE A 261 -55.78 13.03 -6.12
C ILE A 261 -56.54 12.48 -7.33
N LYS A 262 -56.10 11.35 -7.90
CA LYS A 262 -56.75 10.71 -9.05
C LYS A 262 -58.21 10.34 -8.74
N VAL A 263 -58.46 9.74 -7.57
CA VAL A 263 -59.82 9.38 -7.13
C VAL A 263 -60.70 10.62 -6.97
N GLN A 264 -60.21 11.68 -6.31
CA GLN A 264 -61.00 12.91 -6.15
C GLN A 264 -61.26 13.61 -7.49
N ALA A 265 -60.30 13.60 -8.42
CA ALA A 265 -60.51 14.11 -9.77
C ALA A 265 -61.59 13.30 -10.52
N GLN A 266 -61.60 11.96 -10.40
CA GLN A 266 -62.64 11.11 -10.96
C GLN A 266 -64.03 11.39 -10.35
N VAL A 267 -64.10 11.61 -9.04
CA VAL A 267 -65.34 12.03 -8.37
C VAL A 267 -65.83 13.37 -8.92
N ALA A 268 -64.94 14.34 -9.10
CA ALA A 268 -65.29 15.64 -9.67
C ALA A 268 -65.77 15.56 -11.13
N LEU A 269 -65.24 14.62 -11.92
CA LEU A 269 -65.66 14.38 -13.31
C LEU A 269 -66.99 13.64 -13.41
N THR A 270 -67.30 12.76 -12.46
CA THR A 270 -68.49 11.89 -12.52
C THR A 270 -69.68 12.45 -11.74
N SER A 271 -69.44 13.38 -10.81
CA SER A 271 -70.50 14.02 -10.01
C SER A 271 -71.35 14.97 -10.84
N SER A 272 -72.66 14.75 -10.82
CA SER A 272 -73.67 15.66 -11.36
C SER A 272 -74.12 16.74 -10.35
N ASP A 273 -73.70 16.63 -9.09
CA ASP A 273 -73.90 17.66 -8.06
C ASP A 273 -72.70 18.64 -8.03
N LEU A 274 -73.01 19.94 -8.20
CA LEU A 274 -72.04 21.03 -8.16
C LEU A 274 -71.34 21.15 -6.79
N TYR A 275 -72.03 20.86 -5.69
CA TYR A 275 -71.43 20.94 -4.35
C TYR A 275 -70.40 19.82 -4.14
N GLN A 276 -70.74 18.58 -4.49
CA GLN A 276 -69.78 17.47 -4.49
C GLN A 276 -68.60 17.71 -5.44
N GLN A 277 -68.85 18.26 -6.62
CA GLN A 277 -67.80 18.58 -7.59
C GLN A 277 -66.80 19.61 -7.04
N GLN A 278 -67.29 20.72 -6.48
CA GLN A 278 -66.43 21.74 -5.86
C GLN A 278 -65.65 21.18 -4.66
N THR A 279 -66.28 20.34 -3.85
CA THR A 279 -65.63 19.69 -2.71
C THR A 279 -64.50 18.76 -3.16
N ALA A 280 -64.74 17.96 -4.21
CA ALA A 280 -63.75 17.08 -4.80
C ALA A 280 -62.56 17.86 -5.40
N LEU A 281 -62.82 18.96 -6.11
CA LEU A 281 -61.77 19.86 -6.63
C LEU A 281 -60.93 20.50 -5.50
N ARG A 282 -61.55 20.95 -4.41
CA ARG A 282 -60.82 21.44 -3.23
C ARG A 282 -59.91 20.35 -2.65
N ARG A 283 -60.37 19.10 -2.59
CA ARG A 283 -59.55 17.96 -2.14
C ARG A 283 -58.41 17.62 -3.10
N VAL A 284 -58.59 17.82 -4.41
CA VAL A 284 -57.50 17.71 -5.39
C VAL A 284 -56.41 18.74 -5.09
N ILE A 285 -56.77 20.03 -4.92
CA ILE A 285 -55.81 21.09 -4.60
C ILE A 285 -55.05 20.77 -3.31
N LEU A 286 -55.76 20.40 -2.24
CA LEU A 286 -55.14 19.98 -0.98
C LEU A 286 -54.21 18.76 -1.14
N GLY A 287 -54.55 17.82 -2.03
CA GLY A 287 -53.69 16.69 -2.36
C GLY A 287 -52.41 17.09 -3.07
N VAL A 288 -52.50 18.04 -4.01
CA VAL A 288 -51.35 18.60 -4.74
C VAL A 288 -50.41 19.33 -3.77
N ASP A 289 -50.94 20.19 -2.91
CA ASP A 289 -50.14 20.93 -1.92
C ASP A 289 -49.40 19.98 -0.97
N ARG A 290 -50.08 18.92 -0.51
CA ARG A 290 -49.44 17.87 0.30
C ARG A 290 -48.32 17.15 -0.45
N SER A 291 -48.52 16.84 -1.73
CA SER A 291 -47.51 16.17 -2.55
C SER A 291 -46.30 17.07 -2.79
N ALA A 292 -46.52 18.36 -3.07
CA ALA A 292 -45.46 19.34 -3.22
C ALA A 292 -44.63 19.49 -1.93
N HIS A 293 -45.31 19.53 -0.78
CA HIS A 293 -44.62 19.58 0.52
C HIS A 293 -43.78 18.31 0.78
N LEU A 294 -44.30 17.13 0.46
CA LEU A 294 -43.56 15.86 0.59
C LEU A 294 -42.31 15.83 -0.32
N ILE A 295 -42.41 16.32 -1.55
CA ILE A 295 -41.27 16.44 -2.48
C ILE A 295 -40.22 17.40 -1.90
N GLN A 296 -40.62 18.55 -1.37
CA GLN A 296 -39.69 19.48 -0.72
C GLN A 296 -38.96 18.83 0.46
N GLN A 297 -39.68 18.07 1.29
CA GLN A 297 -39.09 17.31 2.41
C GLN A 297 -38.08 16.25 1.93
N LEU A 298 -38.40 15.50 0.88
CA LEU A 298 -37.50 14.49 0.30
C LEU A 298 -36.24 15.11 -0.32
N LEU A 299 -36.40 16.20 -1.08
CA LEU A 299 -35.28 16.92 -1.70
C LEU A 299 -34.36 17.52 -0.64
N LEU A 300 -34.93 18.02 0.46
CA LEU A 300 -34.14 18.51 1.56
C LEU A 300 -33.34 17.39 2.24
N LEU A 301 -33.96 16.24 2.49
CA LEU A 301 -33.27 15.10 3.08
C LEU A 301 -32.11 14.61 2.20
N ALA A 302 -32.34 14.55 0.88
CA ALA A 302 -31.30 14.21 -0.09
C ALA A 302 -30.17 15.26 -0.15
N ARG A 303 -30.47 16.54 0.06
CA ARG A 303 -29.46 17.61 0.14
C ARG A 303 -28.62 17.52 1.41
N ILE A 304 -29.21 17.22 2.56
CA ILE A 304 -28.47 17.06 3.83
C ILE A 304 -27.40 15.96 3.69
N ASP A 305 -27.70 14.88 2.97
CA ASP A 305 -26.73 13.80 2.70
C ASP A 305 -25.54 14.24 1.85
N HIS A 306 -25.69 15.30 1.04
CA HIS A 306 -24.64 15.84 0.16
C HIS A 306 -23.95 17.11 0.70
N ARG A 307 -24.58 17.83 1.64
CA ARG A 307 -24.19 19.19 2.08
C ARG A 307 -23.19 19.24 3.24
N ALA A 308 -22.43 18.19 3.52
CA ALA A 308 -21.36 18.22 4.53
C ALA A 308 -20.25 19.30 4.28
N ASN A 309 -20.38 20.18 3.28
CA ASN A 309 -19.32 21.10 2.85
C ASN A 309 -19.76 22.45 2.26
N THR A 310 -20.97 23.01 2.52
CA THR A 310 -21.31 24.33 1.94
C THR A 310 -22.22 25.21 2.81
N GLU A 311 -21.77 26.46 3.00
CA GLU A 311 -22.49 27.62 3.60
C GLU A 311 -22.81 27.53 5.10
N ALA A 312 -21.81 27.23 5.92
CA ALA A 312 -21.90 27.50 7.35
C ALA A 312 -21.71 29.00 7.61
N ALA A 313 -22.67 29.62 8.29
CA ALA A 313 -22.61 30.99 8.79
C ALA A 313 -22.91 31.00 10.29
N VAL A 314 -22.48 32.04 10.99
CA VAL A 314 -22.91 32.28 12.38
C VAL A 314 -24.27 32.98 12.33
N PHE A 315 -25.28 32.40 12.97
CA PHE A 315 -26.63 32.98 13.09
C PHE A 315 -27.16 32.87 14.51
N LEU A 316 -28.08 33.76 14.89
CA LEU A 316 -28.74 33.74 16.20
C LEU A 316 -29.95 32.80 16.16
N LEU A 317 -30.04 31.90 17.14
CA LEU A 317 -31.13 30.93 17.23
C LEU A 317 -32.49 31.61 17.45
N GLN A 318 -32.50 32.70 18.20
CA GLN A 318 -33.71 33.47 18.46
C GLN A 318 -34.33 34.02 17.17
N ASP A 319 -33.52 34.57 16.27
CA ASP A 319 -34.01 35.18 15.03
C ASP A 319 -34.73 34.13 14.16
N VAL A 320 -34.11 32.96 14.01
CA VAL A 320 -34.69 31.84 13.25
C VAL A 320 -35.98 31.32 13.91
N ALA A 321 -36.01 31.23 15.25
CA ALA A 321 -37.19 30.78 15.99
C ALA A 321 -38.36 31.77 15.90
N ILE A 322 -38.09 33.08 16.03
CA ILE A 322 -39.11 34.14 15.90
C ILE A 322 -39.71 34.13 14.50
N GLU A 323 -38.88 34.01 13.47
CA GLU A 323 -39.35 33.97 12.09
C GLU A 323 -40.20 32.69 11.82
N ALA A 324 -39.84 31.56 12.44
CA ALA A 324 -40.60 30.30 12.36
C ALA A 324 -41.99 30.41 12.98
N ILE A 325 -42.05 30.98 14.18
CA ILE A 325 -43.29 31.23 14.90
C ILE A 325 -44.15 32.26 14.15
N GLY A 326 -43.54 33.30 13.58
CA GLY A 326 -44.23 34.31 12.78
C GLY A 326 -45.01 33.69 11.61
N TYR A 327 -44.39 32.75 10.90
CA TYR A 327 -45.02 32.04 9.76
C TYR A 327 -46.17 31.12 10.19
N ARG A 328 -46.11 30.54 11.40
CA ARG A 328 -47.11 29.58 11.92
C ARG A 328 -48.20 30.22 12.78
N ARG A 329 -48.16 31.54 12.99
CA ARG A 329 -49.03 32.26 13.92
C ARG A 329 -50.53 32.10 13.61
N GLU A 330 -50.90 32.10 12.33
CA GLU A 330 -52.29 31.96 11.92
C GLU A 330 -52.84 30.56 12.20
N GLN A 331 -52.05 29.51 11.88
CA GLN A 331 -52.39 28.12 12.19
C GLN A 331 -52.53 27.86 13.69
N ALA A 332 -51.62 28.43 14.50
CA ALA A 332 -51.72 28.34 15.96
C ALA A 332 -52.96 29.08 16.50
N LYS A 333 -53.28 30.26 15.93
CA LYS A 333 -54.46 31.05 16.31
C LYS A 333 -55.77 30.31 16.00
N GLU A 334 -55.88 29.60 14.87
CA GLU A 334 -57.05 28.77 14.54
C GLU A 334 -57.37 27.73 15.62
N LYS A 335 -56.34 27.17 16.29
CA LYS A 335 -56.49 26.23 17.42
C LYS A 335 -56.38 26.89 18.80
N SER A 336 -56.28 28.21 18.86
CA SER A 336 -56.02 28.94 20.11
C SER A 336 -54.77 28.46 20.87
N ILE A 337 -53.74 28.00 20.17
CA ILE A 337 -52.47 27.55 20.77
C ILE A 337 -51.57 28.77 20.99
N SER A 338 -51.03 28.91 22.21
CA SER A 338 -50.05 29.96 22.54
C SER A 338 -48.64 29.53 22.14
N LEU A 339 -47.93 30.38 21.39
CA LEU A 339 -46.53 30.15 20.99
C LEU A 339 -45.62 31.04 21.84
N GLN A 340 -44.67 30.44 22.54
CA GLN A 340 -43.72 31.14 23.42
C GLN A 340 -42.28 30.83 23.03
N VAL A 341 -41.41 31.84 23.10
CA VAL A 341 -39.96 31.70 22.94
C VAL A 341 -39.28 32.18 24.20
N THR A 342 -38.36 31.42 24.75
CA THR A 342 -37.63 31.80 25.98
C THR A 342 -36.19 31.32 25.91
N GLY A 343 -35.22 32.21 26.08
CA GLY A 343 -33.82 31.82 25.97
C GLY A 343 -32.91 33.04 25.91
N ASP A 344 -31.61 32.78 25.91
CA ASP A 344 -30.60 33.83 25.77
C ASP A 344 -30.54 34.32 24.30
N ALA A 345 -30.82 35.61 24.09
CA ALA A 345 -30.85 36.25 22.79
C ALA A 345 -29.51 36.20 22.03
N GLN A 346 -28.42 35.95 22.76
CA GLN A 346 -27.06 35.93 22.21
C GLN A 346 -26.58 34.52 21.83
N VAL A 347 -27.42 33.49 21.94
CA VAL A 347 -27.03 32.13 21.56
C VAL A 347 -26.94 32.05 20.03
N SER A 348 -25.69 32.02 19.55
CA SER A 348 -25.36 31.84 18.15
C SER A 348 -24.90 30.42 17.85
N LEU A 349 -25.21 29.95 16.63
CA LEU A 349 -24.81 28.65 16.10
C LEU A 349 -24.06 28.86 14.79
N HIS A 350 -22.98 28.10 14.58
CA HIS A 350 -22.26 28.06 13.31
C HIS A 350 -22.82 26.92 12.45
N GLY A 351 -23.43 27.24 11.31
CA GLY A 351 -23.95 26.28 10.35
C GLY A 351 -24.95 26.89 9.37
N ASP A 352 -25.81 26.07 8.77
CA ASP A 352 -26.78 26.52 7.77
C ASP A 352 -28.08 26.99 8.46
N PRO A 353 -28.40 28.30 8.49
CA PRO A 353 -29.62 28.80 9.12
C PRO A 353 -30.89 28.24 8.48
N ILE A 354 -30.85 27.84 7.20
CA ILE A 354 -31.97 27.23 6.49
C ILE A 354 -32.24 25.83 7.04
N LEU A 355 -31.19 25.03 7.29
CA LEU A 355 -31.35 23.70 7.90
C LEU A 355 -31.92 23.82 9.31
N PHE A 356 -31.42 24.77 10.10
CA PHE A 356 -31.96 24.98 11.44
C PHE A 356 -33.42 25.46 11.39
N ARG A 357 -33.76 26.33 10.45
CA ARG A 357 -35.15 26.76 10.21
C ARG A 357 -36.06 25.58 9.91
N VAL A 358 -35.64 24.66 9.05
CA VAL A 358 -36.40 23.44 8.76
C VAL A 358 -36.63 22.62 10.02
N LEU A 359 -35.61 22.45 10.88
CA LEU A 359 -35.74 21.72 12.13
C LEU A 359 -36.85 22.31 12.99
N ILE A 360 -36.84 23.62 13.19
CA ILE A 360 -37.87 24.32 13.97
C ILE A 360 -39.24 24.17 13.29
N ASP A 361 -39.34 24.36 11.98
CA ASP A 361 -40.61 24.27 11.26
C ASP A 361 -41.24 22.88 11.35
N ASN A 362 -40.44 21.80 11.32
CA ASN A 362 -40.95 20.45 11.48
C ASN A 362 -41.46 20.18 12.91
N LEU A 363 -40.75 20.70 13.92
CA LEU A 363 -41.17 20.54 15.31
C LEU A 363 -42.41 21.38 15.62
N LEU A 364 -42.47 22.63 15.16
CA LEU A 364 -43.65 23.50 15.30
C LEU A 364 -44.87 22.94 14.57
N ASP A 365 -44.69 22.43 13.33
CA ASP A 365 -45.79 21.83 12.57
C ASP A 365 -46.39 20.62 13.30
N ASN A 366 -45.53 19.73 13.84
CA ASN A 366 -45.96 18.62 14.67
C ASN A 366 -46.70 19.11 15.93
N SER A 367 -46.13 20.09 16.63
CA SER A 367 -46.67 20.59 17.88
C SER A 367 -48.03 21.26 17.70
N ILE A 368 -48.23 22.05 16.63
CA ILE A 368 -49.51 22.67 16.33
C ILE A 368 -50.53 21.64 15.84
N LYS A 369 -50.10 20.62 15.08
CA LYS A 369 -51.00 19.56 14.59
C LYS A 369 -51.51 18.66 15.71
N TYR A 370 -50.66 18.28 16.66
CA TYR A 370 -51.00 17.34 17.73
C TYR A 370 -51.28 18.00 19.09
N GLY A 371 -51.01 19.29 19.23
CA GLY A 371 -51.30 20.08 20.42
C GLY A 371 -52.80 20.21 20.69
N THR A 372 -53.15 20.38 21.96
CA THR A 372 -54.52 20.58 22.42
C THR A 372 -55.03 21.99 22.08
N SER A 373 -56.32 22.10 21.76
CA SER A 373 -56.94 23.41 21.52
C SER A 373 -56.91 24.24 22.81
N GLY A 374 -56.47 25.50 22.72
CA GLY A 374 -56.22 26.34 23.90
C GLY A 374 -54.87 26.09 24.61
N GLY A 375 -54.03 25.23 24.03
CA GLY A 375 -52.78 24.77 24.61
C GLY A 375 -51.58 25.69 24.41
N PHE A 376 -50.38 25.13 24.52
CA PHE A 376 -49.14 25.87 24.36
C PHE A 376 -48.04 25.08 23.63
N VAL A 377 -47.17 25.83 22.96
CA VAL A 377 -45.88 25.36 22.44
C VAL A 377 -44.81 26.31 22.92
N HIS A 378 -43.83 25.78 23.62
CA HIS A 378 -42.73 26.51 24.21
C HIS A 378 -41.42 26.13 23.53
N VAL A 379 -40.76 27.12 22.93
CA VAL A 379 -39.44 26.98 22.31
C VAL A 379 -38.42 27.63 23.23
N SER A 380 -37.42 26.87 23.68
CA SER A 380 -36.32 27.42 24.47
C SER A 380 -34.96 27.05 23.96
N PHE A 381 -34.00 27.92 24.22
CA PHE A 381 -32.59 27.71 23.90
C PHE A 381 -31.69 28.27 24.99
N GLU A 382 -30.72 27.46 25.39
CA GLU A 382 -29.74 27.82 26.41
C GLU A 382 -28.33 27.42 25.96
N ARG A 383 -27.35 28.22 26.39
CA ARG A 383 -25.94 27.88 26.27
C ARG A 383 -25.43 27.44 27.64
N ALA A 384 -24.99 26.19 27.74
CA ALA A 384 -24.47 25.65 28.99
C ALA A 384 -23.25 24.76 28.73
N ARG A 385 -22.16 24.94 29.49
CA ARG A 385 -21.01 24.01 29.55
C ARG A 385 -20.44 23.59 28.17
N GLY A 386 -20.35 24.51 27.21
CA GLY A 386 -19.80 24.24 25.88
C GLY A 386 -20.75 23.49 24.93
N VAL A 387 -22.04 23.40 25.26
CA VAL A 387 -23.09 22.92 24.36
C VAL A 387 -24.20 23.96 24.24
N ILE A 388 -24.90 23.91 23.10
CA ILE A 388 -26.11 24.67 22.85
C ILE A 388 -27.27 23.69 22.93
N LYS A 389 -28.25 23.97 23.78
CA LYS A 389 -29.43 23.12 23.94
C LYS A 389 -30.64 23.85 23.41
N PHE A 390 -31.27 23.29 22.38
CA PHE A 390 -32.56 23.72 21.86
C PHE A 390 -33.64 22.76 22.34
N ILE A 391 -34.74 23.27 22.88
CA ILE A 391 -35.84 22.48 23.42
C ILE A 391 -37.14 23.01 22.82
N LEU A 392 -37.99 22.11 22.37
CA LEU A 392 -39.36 22.42 22.02
C LEU A 392 -40.31 21.50 22.79
N CYS A 393 -41.19 22.10 23.57
CA CYS A 393 -42.20 21.40 24.37
C CYS A 393 -43.61 21.79 23.90
N ASP A 394 -44.49 20.81 23.77
CA ASP A 394 -45.92 21.01 23.54
C ASP A 394 -46.76 20.37 24.65
N ASP A 395 -48.07 20.64 24.65
CA ASP A 395 -49.04 20.12 25.61
C ASP A 395 -50.04 19.11 25.01
N GLY A 396 -49.68 18.50 23.87
CA GLY A 396 -50.53 17.55 23.16
C GLY A 396 -50.83 16.25 23.91
N ASN A 397 -51.41 15.28 23.22
CA ASN A 397 -51.82 14.01 23.84
C ASN A 397 -50.64 13.07 24.20
N GLY A 398 -49.41 13.46 23.90
CA GLY A 398 -48.22 12.62 24.08
C GLY A 398 -48.25 11.37 23.19
N VAL A 399 -47.34 10.43 23.47
CA VAL A 399 -47.26 9.11 22.83
C VAL A 399 -46.99 8.04 23.89
N SER A 400 -47.19 6.76 23.58
CA SER A 400 -46.77 5.69 24.49
C SER A 400 -45.24 5.55 24.53
N GLU A 401 -44.69 4.92 25.58
CA GLU A 401 -43.25 4.71 25.74
C GLU A 401 -42.66 3.89 24.57
N GLU A 402 -43.41 2.89 24.08
CA GLU A 402 -43.04 2.05 22.94
C GLU A 402 -43.00 2.81 21.61
N GLU A 403 -43.87 3.80 21.45
CA GLU A 403 -43.90 4.66 20.27
C GLU A 403 -42.79 5.71 20.30
N LEU A 404 -42.40 6.17 21.50
CA LEU A 404 -41.41 7.23 21.72
C LEU A 404 -40.04 6.91 21.10
N GLU A 405 -39.59 5.65 21.20
CA GLU A 405 -38.33 5.18 20.59
C GLU A 405 -38.37 5.18 19.07
N ARG A 406 -39.55 4.99 18.49
CA ARG A 406 -39.77 4.84 17.04
C ARG A 406 -40.19 6.14 16.36
N LEU A 407 -40.43 7.21 17.12
CA LEU A 407 -40.86 8.50 16.58
C LEU A 407 -39.88 9.13 15.59
N THR A 408 -38.60 8.76 15.64
CA THR A 408 -37.59 9.22 14.69
C THR A 408 -37.44 8.32 13.46
N ASP A 409 -38.14 7.19 13.42
CA ASP A 409 -38.18 6.32 12.25
C ASP A 409 -38.94 7.01 11.13
N ARG A 410 -38.44 6.85 9.90
CA ARG A 410 -39.07 7.46 8.72
C ARG A 410 -40.45 6.86 8.51
N PHE A 411 -41.43 7.71 8.27
CA PHE A 411 -42.83 7.33 7.98
C PHE A 411 -43.56 6.67 9.16
N PHE A 412 -42.94 6.61 10.34
CA PHE A 412 -43.62 6.14 11.54
C PHE A 412 -44.67 7.18 11.99
N ARG A 413 -45.84 6.68 12.37
CA ARG A 413 -46.94 7.47 12.92
C ARG A 413 -47.50 6.74 14.13
N SER A 414 -47.72 7.48 15.22
CA SER A 414 -48.45 6.93 16.37
C SER A 414 -49.84 6.50 15.95
N THR A 415 -50.30 5.38 16.50
CA THR A 415 -51.63 4.81 16.25
C THR A 415 -52.75 5.76 16.69
N SER A 416 -52.44 6.68 17.60
CA SER A 416 -53.33 7.70 18.18
C SER A 416 -53.42 8.99 17.33
N ALA A 417 -52.60 9.11 16.27
CA ALA A 417 -52.49 10.33 15.47
C ALA A 417 -53.56 10.43 14.37
N ALA A 418 -54.70 11.04 14.69
CA ALA A 418 -55.80 11.29 13.73
C ALA A 418 -55.47 12.37 12.66
N ALA A 419 -54.43 13.18 12.87
CA ALA A 419 -54.07 14.29 11.98
C ALA A 419 -53.28 13.83 10.73
N PRO A 420 -53.51 14.41 9.54
CA PRO A 420 -52.77 14.07 8.32
C PRO A 420 -51.30 14.54 8.38
N GLY A 421 -50.36 13.64 8.05
CA GLY A 421 -48.92 13.92 7.99
C GLY A 421 -48.13 12.78 7.35
N SER A 422 -46.92 13.09 6.86
CA SER A 422 -46.03 12.15 6.15
C SER A 422 -45.18 11.27 7.08
N GLY A 423 -45.16 11.53 8.39
CA GLY A 423 -44.26 10.81 9.32
C GLY A 423 -42.77 11.07 9.08
N LEU A 424 -42.42 12.07 8.25
CA LEU A 424 -41.03 12.42 7.95
C LEU A 424 -40.46 13.50 8.88
N GLY A 425 -41.30 14.27 9.57
CA GLY A 425 -40.86 15.48 10.27
C GLY A 425 -39.78 15.22 11.32
N LEU A 426 -40.00 14.26 12.22
CA LEU A 426 -39.01 13.91 13.26
C LEU A 426 -37.78 13.18 12.70
N ALA A 427 -37.93 12.45 11.59
CA ALA A 427 -36.77 11.88 10.89
C ALA A 427 -35.89 12.96 10.24
N ILE A 428 -36.50 14.03 9.72
CA ILE A 428 -35.77 15.22 9.22
C ILE A 428 -35.04 15.91 10.38
N VAL A 429 -35.71 16.09 11.53
CA VAL A 429 -35.10 16.66 12.74
C VAL A 429 -33.89 15.83 13.19
N LYS A 430 -34.02 14.50 13.25
CA LYS A 430 -32.90 13.60 13.54
C LYS A 430 -31.75 13.76 12.57
N ARG A 431 -32.04 13.85 11.27
CA ARG A 431 -30.99 14.01 10.25
C ARG A 431 -30.28 15.35 10.34
N ILE A 432 -31.01 16.42 10.67
CA ILE A 432 -30.42 17.75 10.90
C ILE A 432 -29.60 17.74 12.21
N ALA A 433 -30.06 17.08 13.27
CA ALA A 433 -29.28 16.90 14.49
C ALA A 433 -27.96 16.17 14.20
N GLU A 434 -28.00 15.07 13.44
CA GLU A 434 -26.80 14.35 12.99
C GLU A 434 -25.86 15.24 12.14
N TYR A 435 -26.39 16.17 11.33
CA TYR A 435 -25.58 17.13 10.57
C TYR A 435 -24.80 18.10 11.47
N TYR A 436 -25.36 18.46 12.63
CA TYR A 436 -24.71 19.32 13.62
C TYR A 436 -23.88 18.55 14.67
N ASP A 437 -23.64 17.24 14.47
CA ASP A 437 -23.07 16.33 15.48
C ASP A 437 -23.82 16.40 16.83
N ALA A 438 -25.11 16.71 16.78
CA ALA A 438 -25.96 16.94 17.94
C ALA A 438 -26.66 15.66 18.40
N SER A 439 -26.90 15.55 19.70
CA SER A 439 -27.78 14.50 20.24
C SER A 439 -29.23 14.96 20.24
N LEU A 440 -30.12 14.10 19.73
CA LEU A 440 -31.56 14.28 19.76
C LEU A 440 -32.13 13.39 20.87
N SER A 441 -32.83 13.98 21.84
CA SER A 441 -33.65 13.25 22.79
C SER A 441 -35.11 13.67 22.68
N ILE A 442 -35.99 12.68 22.72
CA ILE A 442 -37.43 12.86 22.79
C ILE A 442 -37.88 12.34 24.14
N SER A 443 -38.73 13.08 24.82
CA SER A 443 -39.28 12.72 26.13
C SER A 443 -40.71 13.23 26.23
N HIS A 444 -41.44 12.79 27.26
CA HIS A 444 -42.75 13.37 27.55
C HIS A 444 -42.60 14.82 27.99
N GLY A 445 -43.57 15.66 27.61
CA GLY A 445 -43.65 17.03 28.10
C GLY A 445 -44.01 17.10 29.59
N GLU A 446 -44.15 18.32 30.10
CA GLU A 446 -44.43 18.56 31.52
C GLU A 446 -45.68 17.80 31.98
N ASN A 447 -45.64 17.24 33.19
CA ASN A 447 -46.71 16.43 33.78
C ASN A 447 -47.15 15.22 32.92
N LYS A 448 -46.25 14.68 32.08
CA LYS A 448 -46.53 13.60 31.11
C LYS A 448 -47.60 13.96 30.07
N LYS A 449 -47.76 15.26 29.77
CA LYS A 449 -48.60 15.74 28.69
C LYS A 449 -47.71 16.33 27.60
N GLY A 450 -48.09 16.06 26.36
CA GLY A 450 -47.36 16.48 25.17
C GLY A 450 -45.99 15.84 25.03
N LEU A 451 -45.18 16.46 24.19
CA LEU A 451 -43.87 15.96 23.79
C LEU A 451 -42.81 17.04 24.05
N SER A 452 -41.64 16.62 24.53
CA SER A 452 -40.48 17.49 24.67
C SER A 452 -39.34 16.95 23.81
N VAL A 453 -38.97 17.71 22.78
CA VAL A 453 -37.85 17.40 21.89
C VAL A 453 -36.67 18.29 22.24
N THR A 454 -35.55 17.68 22.61
CA THR A 454 -34.31 18.35 22.95
C THR A 454 -33.23 18.01 21.93
N VAL A 455 -32.60 19.04 21.37
CA VAL A 455 -31.44 18.95 20.47
C VAL A 455 -30.25 19.58 21.17
N THR A 456 -29.23 18.78 21.50
CA THR A 456 -28.02 19.23 22.20
C THR A 456 -26.85 19.24 21.23
N ILE A 457 -26.39 20.43 20.86
CA ILE A 457 -25.40 20.67 19.83
C ILE A 457 -24.04 20.96 20.49
N PRO A 458 -22.97 20.23 20.14
CA PRO A 458 -21.63 20.55 20.63
C PRO A 458 -21.17 21.89 20.05
N GLN A 459 -20.67 22.79 20.91
CA GLN A 459 -20.09 24.02 20.43
C GLN A 459 -18.66 23.76 20.00
N VAL A 460 -18.40 23.77 18.70
CA VAL A 460 -17.03 23.82 18.18
C VAL A 460 -16.49 25.21 18.49
N GLY A 461 -15.40 25.26 19.27
CA GLY A 461 -14.79 26.48 19.79
C GLY A 461 -14.19 27.37 18.72
#